data_AF-A0A1J0RCB0-F1
#
_entry.id   AF-A0A1J0RCB0-F1
#
_cell.length_a   1.000
_cell.length_b   1.000
_cell.length_c   1.000
_cell.angle_alpha   90.00
_cell.angle_beta   90.00
_cell.angle_gamma   90.00
#
_symmetry.space_group_name_H-M   'P 1'
#
loop_
_entity.id
_entity.type
_entity.pdbx_description
1 polymer ?
#
loop_
_entity_poly.entity_id
_entity_poly.type
_entity_poly.pdbx_seq_one_letter_code
_entity_poly.pdbx_strand_id
1 'polypeptide(L)'
;MAAALSASWIAALCIAAHKTSASKAVKCDSGCECAIRLHNALTYYTQEQERAEANLELMTEQILKLAIASTAGNTDLKSKTLPALAATGELFQTCRAATQKGRRLLTDHAEKLKTAARALTIIEQLSQAGGKTELTPKAGIGRFSGTSLTTKTAGTGIPTECSKTQLTEQKTKFDPNNESETMLLPDLEAVTEVTINCKHDGGDNNCVTTGVTQSTGRLSFNSIIKLGKPANSNENAAWAGDGSNTDVKYAASAGILKTNITNANDANKLLLDHFKRKHCSSTANDYSAVATSDLFKRQLVRSLPGFENLE
;
A
#
# COMPACT_ATOMS: atom_id res chain seq x y z
N MET A 1 -2.98 62.55 17.50
CA MET A 1 -1.59 62.46 16.99
C MET A 1 -1.06 61.08 17.37
N ALA A 2 -0.59 60.32 16.37
CA ALA A 2 0.40 59.24 16.38
C ALA A 2 0.35 58.14 17.46
N ALA A 3 0.67 56.87 17.23
CA ALA A 3 0.90 56.05 16.05
C ALA A 3 1.07 54.59 16.55
N ALA A 4 0.67 53.64 15.71
CA ALA A 4 1.19 52.27 15.52
C ALA A 4 2.28 51.71 16.47
N LEU A 5 2.15 50.43 16.83
CA LEU A 5 3.03 49.37 16.31
C LEU A 5 2.56 47.95 16.72
N SER A 6 2.35 47.15 15.69
CA SER A 6 2.18 45.70 15.65
C SER A 6 3.43 44.94 16.10
N ALA A 7 3.25 43.81 16.80
CA ALA A 7 4.27 42.77 16.92
C ALA A 7 3.67 41.41 16.58
N SER A 8 4.06 40.94 15.40
CA SER A 8 3.70 39.70 14.73
C SER A 8 4.36 38.51 15.43
N TRP A 9 3.59 37.49 15.81
CA TRP A 9 4.12 36.21 16.27
C TRP A 9 4.29 35.29 15.05
N ILE A 10 5.50 35.22 14.51
CA ILE A 10 5.88 34.21 13.52
C ILE A 10 6.42 33.01 14.29
N ALA A 11 5.64 31.94 14.33
CA ALA A 11 6.10 30.63 14.78
C ALA A 11 7.10 30.08 13.74
N ALA A 12 8.36 29.94 14.15
CA ALA A 12 9.38 29.23 13.40
C ALA A 12 9.06 27.73 13.39
N LEU A 13 8.48 27.22 12.30
CA LEU A 13 8.51 25.79 12.02
C LEU A 13 9.92 25.44 11.51
N CYS A 14 10.72 24.84 12.39
CA CYS A 14 11.90 24.09 11.99
C CYS A 14 11.44 22.86 11.19
N ILE A 15 11.40 22.97 9.86
CA ILE A 15 11.37 21.80 8.99
C ILE A 15 12.75 21.17 9.10
N ALA A 16 12.88 20.18 9.97
CA ALA A 16 14.01 19.26 9.96
C ALA A 16 13.97 18.53 8.60
N ALA A 17 14.73 19.05 7.64
CA ALA A 17 15.05 18.38 6.40
C ALA A 17 15.85 17.11 6.75
N HIS A 18 15.12 16.03 7.04
CA HIS A 18 15.72 14.71 7.11
C HIS A 18 16.17 14.38 5.69
N LYS A 19 17.47 14.56 5.42
CA LYS A 19 18.16 13.84 4.36
C LYS A 19 18.08 12.35 4.71
N THR A 20 16.93 11.75 4.44
CA THR A 20 16.81 10.30 4.40
C THR A 20 17.64 9.86 3.20
N SER A 21 18.80 9.26 3.48
CA SER A 21 19.48 8.39 2.52
C SER A 21 18.41 7.57 1.82
N ALA A 22 18.36 7.66 0.49
CA ALA A 22 17.44 6.88 -0.33
C ALA A 22 17.75 5.40 -0.14
N SER A 23 17.13 4.77 0.87
CA SER A 23 17.18 3.32 1.01
C SER A 23 16.53 2.74 -0.24
N LYS A 24 17.26 1.89 -0.96
CA LYS A 24 16.72 1.20 -2.14
C LYS A 24 15.38 0.56 -1.78
N ALA A 25 14.37 0.80 -2.61
CA ALA A 25 13.09 0.12 -2.50
C ALA A 25 13.28 -1.40 -2.51
N VAL A 26 12.79 -2.06 -1.47
CA VAL A 26 12.81 -3.53 -1.35
C VAL A 26 11.40 -4.04 -1.61
N LYS A 27 11.22 -5.24 -2.16
CA LYS A 27 9.88 -5.85 -2.22
C LYS A 27 9.37 -6.13 -0.80
N CYS A 28 8.09 -5.91 -0.55
CA CYS A 28 7.48 -6.43 0.69
C CYS A 28 7.51 -7.96 0.67
N ASP A 29 7.66 -8.62 1.82
CA ASP A 29 7.81 -10.08 1.89
C ASP A 29 6.75 -10.80 2.74
N SER A 30 6.00 -10.06 3.55
CA SER A 30 4.87 -10.57 4.34
C SER A 30 3.56 -9.89 3.97
N GLY A 31 2.43 -10.53 4.32
CA GLY A 31 1.11 -9.98 4.05
C GLY A 31 0.91 -8.62 4.71
N CYS A 32 1.37 -8.48 5.95
CA CYS A 32 1.29 -7.23 6.70
C CYS A 32 2.14 -6.11 6.11
N GLU A 33 3.39 -6.38 5.70
CA GLU A 33 4.22 -5.36 5.07
C GLU A 33 3.63 -4.87 3.76
N CYS A 34 3.15 -5.81 2.93
CA CYS A 34 2.50 -5.49 1.67
C CYS A 34 1.19 -4.71 1.87
N ALA A 35 0.38 -5.07 2.87
CA ALA A 35 -0.83 -4.34 3.21
C ALA A 35 -0.53 -2.90 3.65
N ILE A 36 0.47 -2.70 4.53
CA ILE A 36 0.88 -1.35 4.98
C ILE A 36 1.40 -0.52 3.81
N ARG A 37 2.17 -1.12 2.90
CA ARG A 37 2.62 -0.42 1.70
C ARG A 37 1.47 0.09 0.84
N LEU A 38 0.42 -0.72 0.63
CA LEU A 38 -0.77 -0.30 -0.11
C LEU A 38 -1.51 0.84 0.61
N HIS A 39 -1.58 0.80 1.94
CA HIS A 39 -2.13 1.90 2.73
C HIS A 39 -1.30 3.19 2.56
N ASN A 40 0.04 3.09 2.64
CA ASN A 40 0.93 4.23 2.44
C ASN A 40 0.82 4.81 1.03
N ALA A 41 0.69 3.96 0.00
CA ALA A 41 0.45 4.40 -1.37
C ALA A 41 -0.87 5.17 -1.48
N LEU A 42 -1.95 4.63 -0.92
CA LEU A 42 -3.25 5.30 -0.93
C LEU A 42 -3.21 6.64 -0.17
N THR A 43 -2.58 6.69 1.00
CA THR A 43 -2.37 7.93 1.75
C THR A 43 -1.63 8.98 0.92
N TYR A 44 -0.57 8.58 0.22
CA TYR A 44 0.16 9.49 -0.68
C TYR A 44 -0.76 10.04 -1.77
N TYR A 45 -1.51 9.20 -2.48
CA TYR A 45 -2.40 9.66 -3.56
C TYR A 45 -3.50 10.59 -3.06
N THR A 46 -4.12 10.27 -1.92
CA THR A 46 -5.14 11.12 -1.31
C THR A 46 -4.56 12.49 -0.92
N GLN A 47 -3.37 12.52 -0.31
CA GLN A 47 -2.72 13.79 0.04
C GLN A 47 -2.33 14.63 -1.17
N GLU A 48 -1.83 14.01 -2.24
CA GLU A 48 -1.53 14.74 -3.49
C GLU A 48 -2.80 15.28 -4.14
N GLN A 49 -3.91 14.53 -4.09
CA GLN A 49 -5.20 15.00 -4.55
C GLN A 49 -5.70 16.21 -3.73
N GLU A 50 -5.64 16.12 -2.40
CA GLU A 50 -6.03 17.22 -1.50
C GLU A 50 -5.19 18.48 -1.77
N ARG A 51 -3.87 18.32 -1.96
CA ARG A 51 -2.98 19.43 -2.36
C ARG A 51 -3.37 20.03 -3.71
N ALA A 52 -3.67 19.20 -4.70
CA ALA A 52 -4.10 19.66 -6.01
C ALA A 52 -5.43 20.43 -5.96
N GLU A 53 -6.35 20.01 -5.09
CA GLU A 53 -7.62 20.69 -4.86
C GLU A 53 -7.44 22.05 -4.17
N ALA A 54 -6.63 22.11 -3.12
CA ALA A 54 -6.31 23.36 -2.44
C ALA A 54 -5.60 24.36 -3.37
N ASN A 55 -4.66 23.88 -4.19
CA ASN A 55 -3.98 24.73 -5.16
C ASN A 55 -4.92 25.23 -6.26
N LEU A 56 -5.88 24.41 -6.70
CA LEU A 56 -6.88 24.82 -7.67
C LEU A 56 -7.80 25.94 -7.11
N GLU A 57 -8.15 25.88 -5.83
CA GLU A 57 -8.91 26.93 -5.15
C GLU A 57 -8.13 28.25 -5.12
N LEU A 58 -6.85 28.21 -4.71
CA LEU A 58 -5.97 29.38 -4.72
C LEU A 58 -5.83 30.00 -6.12
N MET A 59 -5.65 29.16 -7.16
CA MET A 59 -5.57 29.64 -8.54
C MET A 59 -6.88 30.25 -9.03
N THR A 60 -8.02 29.75 -8.56
CA THR A 60 -9.33 30.34 -8.88
C THR A 60 -9.42 31.78 -8.38
N GLU A 61 -9.01 32.03 -7.13
CA GLU A 61 -8.97 33.39 -6.57
C GLU A 61 -8.01 34.31 -7.33
N GLN A 62 -6.83 33.79 -7.71
CA GLN A 62 -5.82 34.56 -8.44
C GLN A 62 -6.32 34.96 -9.82
N ILE A 63 -6.94 34.04 -10.56
CA ILE A 63 -7.55 34.34 -11.85
C ILE A 63 -8.65 35.39 -11.70
N LEU A 64 -9.48 35.30 -10.67
CA LEU A 64 -10.53 36.30 -10.44
C LEU A 64 -9.93 37.69 -10.19
N LYS A 65 -8.89 37.80 -9.34
CA LYS A 65 -8.17 39.05 -9.09
C LYS A 65 -7.54 39.61 -10.37
N LEU A 66 -6.87 38.77 -11.16
CA LEU A 66 -6.26 39.16 -12.44
C LEU A 66 -7.32 39.58 -13.48
N ALA A 67 -8.47 38.91 -13.51
CA ALA A 67 -9.57 39.25 -14.39
C ALA A 67 -10.17 40.62 -14.02
N ILE A 68 -10.40 40.89 -12.74
CA ILE A 68 -10.86 42.20 -12.25
C ILE A 68 -9.83 43.29 -12.60
N ALA A 69 -8.55 43.07 -12.32
CA ALA A 69 -7.49 44.03 -12.65
C ALA A 69 -7.39 44.30 -14.17
N SER A 70 -7.57 43.27 -15.00
CA SER A 70 -7.51 43.39 -16.47
C SER A 70 -8.76 44.01 -17.11
N THR A 71 -9.87 44.10 -16.37
CA THR A 71 -11.15 44.63 -16.86
C THR A 71 -11.51 45.99 -16.28
N ALA A 72 -11.26 46.20 -14.98
CA ALA A 72 -11.59 47.40 -14.23
C ALA A 72 -10.35 48.28 -13.91
N GLY A 73 -9.14 47.81 -14.20
CA GLY A 73 -7.91 48.56 -13.98
C GLY A 73 -7.73 49.71 -14.97
N ASN A 74 -6.87 50.66 -14.61
CA ASN A 74 -6.41 51.68 -15.55
C ASN A 74 -5.60 51.05 -16.70
N THR A 75 -5.33 51.82 -17.76
CA THR A 75 -4.68 51.31 -18.98
C THR A 75 -3.32 50.66 -18.73
N ASP A 76 -2.54 51.21 -17.79
CA ASP A 76 -1.22 50.66 -17.40
C ASP A 76 -1.34 49.34 -16.63
N LEU A 77 -2.29 49.23 -15.70
CA LEU A 77 -2.54 48.00 -14.98
C LEU A 77 -3.04 46.90 -15.91
N LYS A 78 -3.97 47.24 -16.81
CA LYS A 78 -4.54 46.33 -17.80
C LYS A 78 -3.48 45.74 -18.74
N SER A 79 -2.57 46.57 -19.26
CA SER A 79 -1.51 46.10 -20.17
C SER A 79 -0.53 45.15 -19.47
N LYS A 80 -0.32 45.31 -18.17
CA LYS A 80 0.57 44.46 -17.36
C LYS A 80 -0.11 43.18 -16.87
N THR A 81 -1.41 43.18 -16.61
CA THR A 81 -2.12 42.02 -16.05
C THR A 81 -2.67 41.06 -17.09
N LEU A 82 -2.96 41.52 -18.31
CA LEU A 82 -3.46 40.67 -19.41
C LEU A 82 -2.55 39.47 -19.74
N PRO A 83 -1.21 39.62 -19.84
CA PRO A 83 -0.30 38.49 -20.08
C PRO A 83 -0.31 37.48 -18.93
N ALA A 84 -0.29 37.97 -17.68
CA ALA A 84 -0.35 37.12 -16.49
C ALA A 84 -1.68 36.36 -16.40
N LEU A 85 -2.81 37.01 -16.75
CA LEU A 85 -4.12 36.37 -16.80
C LEU A 85 -4.16 35.24 -17.84
N ALA A 86 -3.60 35.46 -19.03
CA ALA A 86 -3.59 34.45 -20.10
C ALA A 86 -2.81 33.19 -19.71
N ALA A 87 -1.60 33.35 -19.16
CA ALA A 87 -0.78 32.22 -18.72
C ALA A 87 -1.35 31.51 -17.50
N THR A 88 -1.85 32.26 -16.52
CA THR A 88 -2.50 31.67 -15.34
C THR A 88 -3.74 30.88 -15.75
N GLY A 89 -4.51 31.36 -16.75
CA GLY A 89 -5.67 30.66 -17.28
C GLY A 89 -5.33 29.28 -17.86
N GLU A 90 -4.23 29.14 -18.59
CA GLU A 90 -3.77 27.85 -19.14
C GLU A 90 -3.32 26.89 -18.03
N LEU A 91 -2.53 27.37 -17.07
CA LEU A 91 -2.11 26.58 -15.92
C LEU A 91 -3.32 26.10 -15.12
N PHE A 92 -4.34 26.96 -14.94
CA PHE A 92 -5.57 26.61 -14.25
C PHE A 92 -6.39 25.55 -14.97
N GLN A 93 -6.59 25.65 -16.30
CA GLN A 93 -7.35 24.61 -17.01
C GLN A 93 -6.63 23.26 -16.96
N THR A 94 -5.30 23.27 -17.09
CA THR A 94 -4.48 22.05 -16.96
C THR A 94 -4.61 21.45 -15.57
N CYS A 95 -4.45 22.26 -14.52
CA CYS A 95 -4.60 21.80 -13.15
C CYS A 95 -6.03 21.29 -12.88
N ARG A 96 -7.07 22.04 -13.29
CA ARG A 96 -8.47 21.64 -13.15
C ARG A 96 -8.76 20.27 -13.78
N ALA A 97 -8.30 20.07 -15.02
CA ALA A 97 -8.48 18.80 -15.72
C ALA A 97 -7.74 17.65 -15.03
N ALA A 98 -6.51 17.90 -14.55
CA ALA A 98 -5.75 16.93 -13.79
C ALA A 98 -6.42 16.58 -12.46
N THR A 99 -6.85 17.57 -11.67
CA THR A 99 -7.56 17.38 -10.40
C THR A 99 -8.85 16.57 -10.59
N GLN A 100 -9.63 16.86 -11.64
CA GLN A 100 -10.84 16.09 -11.96
C GLN A 100 -10.50 14.64 -12.34
N LYS A 101 -9.44 14.42 -13.12
CA LYS A 101 -8.96 13.08 -13.47
C LYS A 101 -8.50 12.32 -12.21
N GLY A 102 -7.76 12.97 -11.32
CA GLY A 102 -7.30 12.41 -10.05
C GLY A 102 -8.45 11.95 -9.15
N ARG A 103 -9.52 12.76 -9.01
CA ARG A 103 -10.75 12.35 -8.31
C ARG A 103 -11.33 11.05 -8.87
N ARG A 104 -11.51 10.98 -10.19
CA ARG A 104 -12.07 9.79 -10.85
C ARG A 104 -11.19 8.56 -10.64
N LEU A 105 -9.87 8.71 -10.83
CA LEU A 105 -8.93 7.61 -10.59
C LEU A 105 -9.00 7.09 -9.15
N LEU A 106 -9.04 7.98 -8.15
CA LEU A 106 -9.19 7.57 -6.75
C LEU A 106 -10.53 6.86 -6.52
N THR A 107 -11.64 7.38 -7.05
CA THR A 107 -12.95 6.72 -6.97
C THR A 107 -12.94 5.32 -7.58
N ASP A 108 -12.32 5.16 -8.75
CA ASP A 108 -12.36 3.91 -9.52
C ASP A 108 -11.36 2.85 -9.00
N HIS A 109 -10.33 3.25 -8.26
CA HIS A 109 -9.17 2.40 -7.97
C HIS A 109 -8.77 2.29 -6.50
N ALA A 110 -9.15 3.23 -5.62
CA ALA A 110 -8.76 3.17 -4.20
C ALA A 110 -9.23 1.88 -3.51
N GLU A 111 -10.45 1.42 -3.79
CA GLU A 111 -11.00 0.20 -3.18
C GLU A 111 -10.25 -1.07 -3.60
N LYS A 112 -9.61 -1.09 -4.78
CA LYS A 112 -8.79 -2.23 -5.21
C LYS A 112 -7.57 -2.39 -4.31
N LEU A 113 -6.91 -1.28 -3.97
CA LEU A 113 -5.78 -1.26 -3.03
C LEU A 113 -6.24 -1.68 -1.62
N LYS A 114 -7.35 -1.14 -1.13
CA LYS A 114 -7.90 -1.50 0.20
C LYS A 114 -8.30 -2.97 0.30
N THR A 115 -8.93 -3.51 -0.75
CA THR A 115 -9.36 -4.90 -0.80
C THR A 115 -8.17 -5.86 -0.76
N ALA A 116 -7.12 -5.57 -1.54
CA ALA A 116 -5.89 -6.37 -1.51
C ALA A 116 -5.18 -6.27 -0.16
N ALA A 117 -5.06 -5.07 0.41
CA ALA A 117 -4.47 -4.88 1.74
C ALA A 117 -5.21 -5.68 2.80
N ARG A 118 -6.56 -5.63 2.81
CA ARG A 118 -7.38 -6.40 3.74
C ARG A 118 -7.20 -7.92 3.56
N ALA A 119 -7.19 -8.40 2.32
CA ALA A 119 -7.00 -9.82 2.04
C ALA A 119 -5.63 -10.32 2.52
N LEU A 120 -4.57 -9.55 2.28
CA LEU A 120 -3.22 -9.86 2.75
C LEU A 120 -3.13 -9.88 4.29
N THR A 121 -3.75 -8.90 4.97
CA THR A 121 -3.83 -8.86 6.43
C THR A 121 -4.55 -10.09 6.99
N ILE A 122 -5.68 -10.50 6.40
CA ILE A 122 -6.43 -11.67 6.87
C ILE A 122 -5.60 -12.95 6.75
N ILE A 123 -4.91 -13.15 5.63
CA ILE A 123 -4.07 -14.34 5.45
C ILE A 123 -2.91 -14.34 6.46
N GLU A 124 -2.31 -13.20 6.72
CA GLU A 124 -1.23 -13.09 7.73
C GLU A 124 -1.74 -13.27 9.17
N GLN A 125 -2.98 -12.89 9.47
CA GLN A 125 -3.59 -13.20 10.77
C GLN A 125 -3.86 -14.70 10.90
N LEU A 126 -4.32 -15.35 9.83
CA LEU A 126 -4.54 -16.80 9.79
C LEU A 126 -3.22 -17.58 9.90
N SER A 127 -2.09 -17.03 9.42
CA SER A 127 -0.76 -17.64 9.57
C SER A 127 -0.30 -17.72 11.02
N GLN A 128 -0.71 -16.76 11.84
CA GLN A 128 -0.31 -16.69 13.25
C GLN A 128 -1.14 -17.63 14.14
N ALA A 129 -2.28 -18.12 13.65
CA ALA A 129 -3.18 -19.00 14.38
C ALA A 129 -3.22 -20.41 13.79
N GLY A 130 -2.07 -21.07 13.83
CA GLY A 130 -1.96 -22.49 13.49
C GLY A 130 -2.95 -23.33 14.30
N GLY A 131 -3.68 -24.21 13.62
CA GLY A 131 -4.69 -25.06 14.23
C GLY A 131 -4.13 -26.43 14.57
N LYS A 132 -4.13 -26.80 15.87
CA LYS A 132 -3.74 -28.14 16.32
C LYS A 132 -4.92 -28.94 16.84
N THR A 133 -5.03 -30.17 16.33
CA THR A 133 -5.98 -31.19 16.78
C THR A 133 -5.18 -32.43 17.21
N GLU A 134 -5.43 -32.94 18.40
CA GLU A 134 -4.79 -34.18 18.88
C GLU A 134 -5.83 -35.19 19.34
N LEU A 135 -5.62 -36.43 18.92
CA LEU A 135 -6.42 -37.60 19.29
C LEU A 135 -5.54 -38.59 20.04
N THR A 136 -5.99 -38.99 21.23
CA THR A 136 -5.38 -40.04 22.05
C THR A 136 -6.41 -41.14 22.28
N PRO A 137 -6.21 -42.38 21.79
CA PRO A 137 -7.17 -43.46 21.98
C PRO A 137 -7.44 -43.73 23.46
N LYS A 138 -8.70 -43.98 23.83
CA LYS A 138 -9.11 -44.25 25.22
C LYS A 138 -9.68 -45.64 25.46
N ALA A 139 -9.97 -46.41 24.42
CA ALA A 139 -10.67 -47.70 24.51
C ALA A 139 -10.03 -48.80 23.65
N GLY A 140 -8.75 -49.08 23.86
CA GLY A 140 -7.96 -50.02 23.06
C GLY A 140 -7.16 -49.35 21.93
N ILE A 141 -6.34 -50.14 21.24
CA ILE A 141 -5.43 -49.67 20.18
C ILE A 141 -6.23 -49.08 19.02
N GLY A 142 -5.94 -47.83 18.65
CA GLY A 142 -6.55 -47.13 17.52
C GLY A 142 -8.05 -46.82 17.67
N ARG A 143 -8.63 -47.01 18.86
CA ARG A 143 -10.08 -46.81 19.10
C ARG A 143 -10.34 -45.49 19.81
N PHE A 144 -11.00 -44.59 19.10
CA PHE A 144 -11.37 -43.27 19.58
C PHE A 144 -12.81 -43.22 20.10
N SER A 145 -13.02 -42.39 21.11
CA SER A 145 -14.32 -42.06 21.72
C SER A 145 -14.40 -40.53 21.91
N GLY A 146 -15.53 -40.02 22.42
CA GLY A 146 -15.71 -38.59 22.67
C GLY A 146 -14.61 -37.96 23.57
N THR A 147 -14.01 -38.73 24.47
CA THR A 147 -12.92 -38.28 25.35
C THR A 147 -11.53 -38.41 24.74
N SER A 148 -11.43 -38.90 23.51
CA SER A 148 -10.16 -39.07 22.81
C SER A 148 -9.63 -37.79 22.18
N LEU A 149 -10.46 -36.76 22.00
CA LEU A 149 -10.03 -35.43 21.56
C LEU A 149 -9.36 -34.69 22.72
N THR A 150 -8.03 -34.75 22.77
CA THR A 150 -7.23 -34.20 23.88
C THR A 150 -6.81 -32.74 23.64
N THR A 151 -6.70 -32.33 22.39
CA THR A 151 -6.38 -30.94 22.01
C THR A 151 -7.31 -30.48 20.89
N LYS A 152 -7.89 -29.29 21.06
CA LYS A 152 -8.79 -28.64 20.09
C LYS A 152 -8.51 -27.14 19.99
N THR A 153 -7.53 -26.78 19.17
CA THR A 153 -7.10 -25.37 19.00
C THR A 153 -7.25 -24.86 17.57
N ALA A 154 -7.81 -25.67 16.67
CA ALA A 154 -8.11 -25.25 15.31
C ALA A 154 -8.93 -23.95 15.28
N GLY A 155 -8.38 -22.91 14.64
CA GLY A 155 -9.04 -21.61 14.50
C GLY A 155 -9.06 -20.75 15.76
N THR A 156 -8.32 -21.12 16.83
CA THR A 156 -8.21 -20.31 18.05
C THR A 156 -6.97 -19.40 17.99
N GLY A 157 -7.01 -18.25 18.67
CA GLY A 157 -5.84 -17.38 18.81
C GLY A 157 -5.49 -16.52 17.58
N ILE A 158 -6.43 -16.34 16.64
CA ILE A 158 -6.27 -15.42 15.51
C ILE A 158 -6.10 -14.00 16.05
N PRO A 159 -4.95 -13.34 15.84
CA PRO A 159 -4.75 -11.98 16.29
C PRO A 159 -5.65 -11.03 15.51
N THR A 160 -6.13 -9.99 16.17
CA THR A 160 -6.95 -8.94 15.53
C THR A 160 -6.13 -7.96 14.70
N GLU A 161 -4.81 -7.99 14.83
CA GLU A 161 -3.88 -7.07 14.20
C GLU A 161 -2.65 -7.80 13.65
N CYS A 162 -2.02 -7.19 12.66
CA CYS A 162 -0.66 -7.53 12.27
C CYS A 162 0.29 -7.28 13.44
N SER A 163 0.94 -8.32 13.96
CA SER A 163 1.98 -8.17 14.97
C SER A 163 3.11 -7.28 14.43
N LYS A 164 3.32 -6.13 15.07
CA LYS A 164 4.25 -5.07 14.61
C LYS A 164 5.72 -5.48 14.65
N THR A 165 6.05 -6.65 15.19
CA THR A 165 7.38 -7.02 15.67
C THR A 165 8.42 -7.30 14.57
N GLN A 166 8.07 -7.27 13.29
CA GLN A 166 9.02 -7.45 12.18
C GLN A 166 8.80 -6.53 10.97
N LEU A 167 8.05 -5.44 11.13
CA LEU A 167 7.84 -4.50 10.01
C LEU A 167 9.10 -3.66 9.81
N THR A 168 9.73 -3.77 8.65
CA THR A 168 10.86 -2.90 8.29
C THR A 168 10.36 -1.67 7.53
N GLU A 169 10.88 -0.48 7.87
CA GLU A 169 10.52 0.77 7.18
C GLU A 169 10.76 0.64 5.66
N GLN A 170 11.85 -0.01 5.26
CA GLN A 170 12.25 -0.18 3.86
C GLN A 170 11.24 -0.99 3.04
N LYS A 171 10.55 -1.95 3.66
CA LYS A 171 9.55 -2.80 3.00
C LYS A 171 8.12 -2.28 3.12
N THR A 172 7.86 -1.41 4.10
CA THR A 172 6.54 -0.78 4.27
C THR A 172 6.43 0.58 3.58
N LYS A 173 7.55 1.27 3.35
CA LYS A 173 7.60 2.57 2.67
C LYS A 173 7.10 2.46 1.23
N PHE A 174 6.30 3.44 0.85
CA PHE A 174 5.92 3.70 -0.53
C PHE A 174 6.81 4.83 -1.08
N ASP A 175 7.42 4.62 -2.24
CA ASP A 175 8.24 5.62 -2.93
C ASP A 175 7.63 5.95 -4.29
N PRO A 176 7.04 7.14 -4.46
CA PRO A 176 6.40 7.55 -5.71
C PRO A 176 7.38 7.83 -6.84
N ASN A 177 8.68 7.96 -6.55
CA ASN A 177 9.71 8.18 -7.56
C ASN A 177 10.39 6.88 -7.98
N ASN A 178 9.96 5.75 -7.43
CA ASN A 178 10.55 4.49 -7.78
C ASN A 178 10.11 4.03 -9.16
N GLU A 179 11.06 3.97 -10.10
CA GLU A 179 10.79 3.53 -11.48
C GLU A 179 10.81 2.01 -11.64
N SER A 180 11.18 1.26 -10.59
CA SER A 180 11.20 -0.20 -10.65
C SER A 180 9.87 -0.82 -10.20
N GLU A 181 9.61 -2.04 -10.62
CA GLU A 181 8.45 -2.82 -10.16
C GLU A 181 8.54 -3.26 -8.69
N THR A 182 9.56 -2.82 -7.94
CA THR A 182 9.73 -3.17 -6.52
C THR A 182 8.63 -2.60 -5.62
N MET A 183 7.90 -1.58 -6.07
CA MET A 183 6.74 -1.00 -5.38
C MET A 183 5.42 -1.74 -5.66
N LEU A 184 5.42 -2.66 -6.63
CA LEU A 184 4.29 -3.55 -6.86
C LEU A 184 4.31 -4.69 -5.82
N LEU A 185 3.12 -5.22 -5.56
CA LEU A 185 2.98 -6.44 -4.79
C LEU A 185 3.66 -7.60 -5.53
N PRO A 186 4.50 -8.41 -4.85
CA PRO A 186 4.97 -9.65 -5.43
C PRO A 186 3.82 -10.63 -5.65
N ASP A 187 4.07 -11.66 -6.46
CA ASP A 187 3.14 -12.78 -6.58
C ASP A 187 3.17 -13.57 -5.28
N LEU A 188 2.09 -13.48 -4.51
CA LEU A 188 1.93 -14.12 -3.22
C LEU A 188 0.78 -15.11 -3.30
N GLU A 189 1.09 -16.38 -3.06
CA GLU A 189 0.10 -17.44 -2.96
C GLU A 189 -0.20 -17.72 -1.49
N ALA A 190 -1.48 -17.97 -1.19
CA ALA A 190 -1.86 -18.53 0.09
C ALA A 190 -1.68 -20.05 0.02
N VAL A 191 -0.91 -20.57 0.96
CA VAL A 191 -0.52 -21.98 1.05
C VAL A 191 -1.06 -22.54 2.35
N THR A 192 -1.87 -23.58 2.26
CA THR A 192 -2.22 -24.39 3.43
C THR A 192 -1.18 -25.49 3.57
N GLU A 193 -0.40 -25.43 4.65
CA GLU A 193 0.52 -26.49 5.04
C GLU A 193 -0.12 -27.34 6.13
N VAL A 194 -0.15 -28.65 5.90
CA VAL A 194 -0.66 -29.62 6.84
C VAL A 194 0.49 -30.50 7.31
N THR A 195 0.59 -30.66 8.62
CA THR A 195 1.51 -31.57 9.27
C THR A 195 0.71 -32.65 10.00
N ILE A 196 0.99 -33.91 9.70
CA ILE A 196 0.38 -35.07 10.35
C ILE A 196 1.49 -35.81 11.08
N ASN A 197 1.29 -36.01 12.38
CA ASN A 197 2.16 -36.81 13.22
C ASN A 197 1.35 -37.96 13.81
N CYS A 198 1.86 -39.18 13.71
CA CYS A 198 1.28 -40.33 14.38
C CYS A 198 2.37 -40.98 15.21
N LYS A 199 2.18 -41.03 16.54
CA LYS A 199 3.05 -41.72 17.48
C LYS A 199 2.32 -42.92 18.02
N HIS A 200 2.85 -44.11 17.79
CA HIS A 200 2.13 -45.33 18.16
C HIS A 200 2.13 -45.56 19.68
N ASP A 201 3.02 -44.95 20.44
CA ASP A 201 3.08 -45.03 21.90
C ASP A 201 3.59 -43.71 22.51
N GLY A 202 4.08 -43.74 23.76
CA GLY A 202 4.65 -42.58 24.43
C GLY A 202 6.04 -42.15 23.90
N GLY A 203 6.61 -42.89 22.94
CA GLY A 203 7.86 -42.57 22.26
C GLY A 203 7.65 -41.79 20.95
N ASP A 204 8.67 -41.79 20.10
CA ASP A 204 8.68 -41.04 18.83
C ASP A 204 8.38 -41.90 17.60
N ASN A 205 8.23 -43.21 17.78
CA ASN A 205 8.01 -44.14 16.69
C ASN A 205 6.66 -43.87 16.00
N ASN A 206 6.73 -43.83 14.66
CA ASN A 206 5.58 -43.63 13.80
C ASN A 206 4.64 -44.85 13.80
N CYS A 207 3.42 -44.66 13.29
CA CYS A 207 2.38 -45.70 13.27
C CYS A 207 2.32 -46.51 11.96
N VAL A 208 3.45 -46.82 11.34
CA VAL A 208 3.47 -47.49 10.03
C VAL A 208 3.11 -48.97 10.18
N THR A 209 3.72 -49.66 11.15
CA THR A 209 3.45 -51.08 11.42
C THR A 209 2.65 -51.30 12.70
N THR A 210 2.73 -50.36 13.64
CA THR A 210 2.04 -50.44 14.94
C THR A 210 0.97 -49.36 15.06
N GLY A 211 -0.24 -49.75 15.49
CA GLY A 211 -1.34 -48.83 15.73
C GLY A 211 -1.16 -47.97 17.00
N VAL A 212 -1.89 -46.86 17.08
CA VAL A 212 -1.84 -45.94 18.22
C VAL A 212 -2.31 -46.61 19.52
N THR A 213 -1.40 -46.77 20.47
CA THR A 213 -1.62 -47.44 21.75
C THR A 213 -2.57 -46.64 22.63
N GLN A 214 -3.42 -47.34 23.39
CA GLN A 214 -4.35 -46.73 24.32
C GLN A 214 -3.62 -45.84 25.33
N SER A 215 -4.15 -44.63 25.55
CA SER A 215 -3.71 -43.63 26.53
C SER A 215 -2.32 -43.01 26.30
N THR A 216 -1.41 -43.69 25.62
CA THR A 216 -0.02 -43.24 25.43
C THR A 216 0.29 -42.80 24.01
N GLY A 217 -0.28 -43.46 23.01
CA GLY A 217 -0.13 -43.08 21.60
C GLY A 217 -0.93 -41.83 21.24
N ARG A 218 -0.52 -41.13 20.18
CA ARG A 218 -1.12 -39.87 19.75
C ARG A 218 -1.17 -39.74 18.23
N LEU A 219 -2.30 -39.25 17.73
CA LEU A 219 -2.43 -38.75 16.37
C LEU A 219 -2.61 -37.23 16.43
N SER A 220 -1.74 -36.47 15.78
CA SER A 220 -1.75 -35.01 15.78
C SER A 220 -1.87 -34.48 14.36
N PHE A 221 -2.75 -33.51 14.18
CA PHE A 221 -2.91 -32.74 12.96
C PHE A 221 -2.62 -31.29 13.28
N ASN A 222 -1.73 -30.69 12.52
CA ASN A 222 -1.47 -29.26 12.54
C ASN A 222 -1.73 -28.69 11.15
N SER A 223 -2.42 -27.57 11.08
CA SER A 223 -2.67 -26.86 9.83
C SER A 223 -2.39 -25.38 10.01
N ILE A 224 -1.64 -24.80 9.08
CA ILE A 224 -1.30 -23.39 9.05
C ILE A 224 -1.49 -22.87 7.63
N ILE A 225 -2.03 -21.66 7.51
CA ILE A 225 -2.11 -20.94 6.24
C ILE A 225 -0.96 -19.95 6.20
N LYS A 226 -0.08 -20.00 5.21
CA LYS A 226 1.05 -19.07 5.07
C LYS A 226 1.11 -18.47 3.68
N LEU A 227 1.85 -17.37 3.54
CA LEU A 227 2.16 -16.81 2.23
C LEU A 227 3.45 -17.41 1.68
N GLY A 228 3.49 -17.64 0.37
CA GLY A 228 4.70 -18.06 -0.33
C GLY A 228 4.47 -19.29 -1.20
N LYS A 229 5.54 -20.07 -1.40
CA LYS A 229 5.48 -21.29 -2.23
C LYS A 229 5.11 -22.51 -1.39
N PRO A 230 4.34 -23.47 -1.94
CA PRO A 230 4.07 -24.72 -1.24
C PRO A 230 5.37 -25.49 -1.02
N ALA A 231 5.53 -26.05 0.18
CA ALA A 231 6.60 -26.98 0.46
C ALA A 231 6.38 -28.30 -0.29
N ASN A 232 7.46 -28.96 -0.68
CA ASN A 232 7.38 -30.30 -1.24
C ASN A 232 6.85 -31.27 -0.19
N SER A 233 6.08 -32.23 -0.67
CA SER A 233 5.55 -33.28 0.18
C SER A 233 6.63 -34.31 0.54
N ASN A 234 6.55 -34.90 1.74
CA ASN A 234 7.52 -35.87 2.25
C ASN A 234 6.90 -37.21 2.68
N GLU A 235 5.69 -37.55 2.20
CA GLU A 235 4.91 -38.70 2.70
C GLU A 235 5.70 -40.00 2.65
N ASN A 236 6.34 -40.29 1.51
CA ASN A 236 7.09 -41.53 1.31
C ASN A 236 8.24 -41.68 2.30
N ALA A 237 8.90 -40.57 2.66
CA ALA A 237 10.00 -40.57 3.62
C ALA A 237 9.48 -40.65 5.06
N ALA A 238 8.42 -39.91 5.39
CA ALA A 238 7.83 -39.89 6.72
C ALA A 238 7.20 -41.24 7.12
N TRP A 239 6.69 -41.99 6.14
CA TRP A 239 6.08 -43.31 6.33
C TRP A 239 6.97 -44.48 5.87
N ALA A 240 8.28 -44.30 5.76
CA ALA A 240 9.19 -45.38 5.36
C ALA A 240 9.26 -46.53 6.40
N GLY A 241 8.93 -46.24 7.67
CA GLY A 241 8.86 -47.21 8.76
C GLY A 241 8.70 -46.54 10.12
N ASP A 242 8.45 -47.33 11.17
CA ASP A 242 8.17 -46.81 12.52
C ASP A 242 9.31 -45.95 13.08
N GLY A 243 10.57 -46.31 12.81
CA GLY A 243 11.74 -45.54 13.28
C GLY A 243 12.04 -44.24 12.51
N SER A 244 11.21 -43.85 11.53
CA SER A 244 11.46 -42.65 10.71
C SER A 244 11.31 -41.35 11.51
N ASN A 245 10.53 -41.38 12.60
CA ASN A 245 10.36 -40.29 13.58
C ASN A 245 10.14 -38.89 12.95
N THR A 246 9.48 -38.87 11.79
CA THR A 246 9.33 -37.67 10.97
C THR A 246 7.85 -37.42 10.72
N ASP A 247 7.44 -36.16 10.83
CA ASP A 247 6.09 -35.74 10.49
C ASP A 247 5.87 -35.79 8.98
N VAL A 248 4.67 -36.18 8.60
CA VAL A 248 4.18 -36.05 7.23
C VAL A 248 3.80 -34.60 7.03
N LYS A 249 4.33 -33.99 5.98
CA LYS A 249 4.10 -32.61 5.59
C LYS A 249 3.73 -32.60 4.14
N TYR A 250 2.62 -31.93 3.85
CA TYR A 250 2.24 -31.59 2.49
C TYR A 250 1.68 -30.18 2.49
N ALA A 251 1.77 -29.51 1.35
CA ALA A 251 1.27 -28.16 1.18
C ALA A 251 0.52 -28.03 -0.14
N ALA A 252 -0.59 -27.31 -0.10
CA ALA A 252 -1.35 -26.97 -1.30
C ALA A 252 -1.50 -25.45 -1.37
N SER A 253 -1.23 -24.88 -2.54
CA SER A 253 -1.49 -23.46 -2.78
C SER A 253 -2.89 -23.25 -3.38
N ALA A 254 -3.50 -22.13 -3.01
CA ALA A 254 -4.72 -21.67 -3.62
C ALA A 254 -4.51 -20.26 -4.15
N GLY A 255 -4.92 -20.03 -5.40
CA GLY A 255 -4.81 -18.72 -6.08
C GLY A 255 -5.77 -17.65 -5.55
N ILE A 256 -6.20 -17.72 -4.29
CA ILE A 256 -7.26 -16.87 -3.70
C ILE A 256 -6.87 -15.39 -3.66
N LEU A 257 -5.57 -15.07 -3.67
CA LEU A 257 -5.08 -13.69 -3.67
C LEU A 257 -4.79 -13.14 -5.08
N LYS A 258 -4.72 -14.01 -6.10
CA LYS A 258 -4.22 -13.65 -7.43
C LYS A 258 -4.96 -12.47 -8.06
N THR A 259 -6.29 -12.52 -8.04
CA THR A 259 -7.14 -11.45 -8.58
C THR A 259 -6.98 -10.14 -7.81
N ASN A 260 -6.92 -10.20 -6.47
CA ASN A 260 -6.76 -9.03 -5.62
C ASN A 260 -5.39 -8.36 -5.86
N ILE A 261 -4.31 -9.16 -5.91
CA ILE A 261 -2.95 -8.68 -6.18
C ILE A 261 -2.86 -8.04 -7.56
N THR A 262 -3.40 -8.70 -8.59
CA THR A 262 -3.39 -8.18 -9.97
C THR A 262 -4.14 -6.85 -10.05
N ASN A 263 -5.37 -6.81 -9.55
CA ASN A 263 -6.20 -5.60 -9.56
C ASN A 263 -5.57 -4.44 -8.79
N ALA A 264 -4.92 -4.72 -7.65
CA ALA A 264 -4.24 -3.69 -6.87
C ALA A 264 -2.98 -3.19 -7.56
N ASN A 265 -2.19 -4.06 -8.19
CA ASN A 265 -1.01 -3.66 -8.95
C ASN A 265 -1.38 -2.77 -10.15
N ASP A 266 -2.41 -3.15 -10.92
CA ASP A 266 -2.87 -2.35 -12.06
C ASP A 266 -3.43 -0.99 -11.61
N ALA A 267 -4.25 -0.99 -10.56
CA ALA A 267 -4.75 0.23 -9.93
C ALA A 267 -3.62 1.14 -9.45
N ASN A 268 -2.63 0.57 -8.77
CA ASN A 268 -1.50 1.31 -8.21
C ASN A 268 -0.64 1.94 -9.33
N LYS A 269 -0.44 1.24 -10.45
CA LYS A 269 0.25 1.80 -11.64
C LYS A 269 -0.47 3.02 -12.20
N LEU A 270 -1.79 2.94 -12.36
CA LEU A 270 -2.61 4.04 -12.91
C LEU A 270 -2.59 5.26 -11.98
N LEU A 271 -2.74 5.04 -10.68
CA LEU A 271 -2.65 6.12 -9.67
C LEU A 271 -1.25 6.73 -9.65
N LEU A 272 -0.20 5.91 -9.63
CA LEU A 272 1.18 6.37 -9.63
C LEU A 272 1.51 7.23 -10.85
N ASP A 273 1.14 6.79 -12.05
CA ASP A 273 1.46 7.54 -13.27
C ASP A 273 0.83 8.94 -13.29
N HIS A 274 -0.36 9.08 -12.69
CA HIS A 274 -1.01 10.37 -12.55
C HIS A 274 -0.38 11.23 -11.45
N PHE A 275 -0.24 10.71 -10.24
CA PHE A 275 0.15 11.49 -9.07
C PHE A 275 1.67 11.76 -8.98
N LYS A 276 2.53 10.97 -9.65
CA LYS A 276 3.97 11.27 -9.71
C LYS A 276 4.31 12.59 -10.41
N ARG A 277 3.43 13.02 -11.34
CA ARG A 277 3.66 14.19 -12.20
C ARG A 277 3.35 15.52 -11.51
N LYS A 278 2.69 15.48 -10.33
CA LYS A 278 2.35 16.67 -9.52
C LYS A 278 1.73 17.81 -10.35
N HIS A 279 0.75 17.49 -11.19
CA HIS A 279 0.17 18.39 -12.20
C HIS A 279 -0.36 19.75 -11.71
N CYS A 280 -0.54 19.94 -10.40
CA CYS A 280 -1.03 21.17 -9.78
C CYS A 280 -0.03 21.76 -8.76
N SER A 281 1.26 21.47 -8.86
CA SER A 281 2.25 21.99 -7.89
C SER A 281 2.57 23.48 -8.07
N SER A 282 2.42 24.03 -9.27
CA SER A 282 2.64 25.44 -9.58
C SER A 282 1.35 26.25 -9.43
N THR A 283 1.42 27.40 -8.74
CA THR A 283 0.31 28.37 -8.63
C THR A 283 0.59 29.63 -9.45
N ALA A 284 -0.33 30.60 -9.54
CA ALA A 284 -0.05 31.87 -10.23
C ALA A 284 1.05 32.71 -9.55
N ASN A 285 1.41 32.39 -8.30
CA ASN A 285 2.53 33.00 -7.60
C ASN A 285 3.87 32.36 -7.98
N ASP A 286 3.85 31.25 -8.72
CA ASP A 286 5.03 30.72 -9.38
C ASP A 286 5.31 31.56 -10.64
N TYR A 287 5.95 32.71 -10.41
CA TYR A 287 6.31 33.64 -11.46
C TYR A 287 7.18 33.00 -12.55
N SER A 288 7.94 31.94 -12.21
CA SER A 288 8.74 31.20 -13.17
C SER A 288 7.85 30.40 -14.12
N ALA A 289 6.87 29.66 -13.58
CA ALA A 289 5.90 28.92 -14.39
C ALA A 289 5.07 29.87 -15.28
N VAL A 290 4.62 30.99 -14.74
CA VAL A 290 3.87 32.02 -15.50
C VAL A 290 4.73 32.62 -16.61
N ALA A 291 5.97 33.03 -16.33
CA ALA A 291 6.85 33.66 -17.32
C ALA A 291 7.28 32.71 -18.45
N THR A 292 7.33 31.40 -18.18
CA THR A 292 7.67 30.39 -19.19
C THR A 292 6.52 30.00 -20.10
N SER A 293 5.27 30.35 -19.78
CA SER A 293 4.11 30.06 -20.64
C SER A 293 4.21 30.80 -21.98
N ASP A 294 3.97 30.08 -23.07
CA ASP A 294 3.92 30.68 -24.41
C ASP A 294 2.80 31.71 -24.54
N LEU A 295 1.70 31.54 -23.80
CA LEU A 295 0.62 32.54 -23.77
C LEU A 295 1.04 33.81 -23.03
N PHE A 296 1.85 33.71 -21.97
CA PHE A 296 2.45 34.89 -21.32
C PHE A 296 3.29 35.66 -22.34
N LYS A 297 4.24 35.00 -22.98
CA LYS A 297 5.15 35.62 -23.96
C LYS A 297 4.39 36.27 -25.11
N ARG A 298 3.43 35.54 -25.71
CA ARG A 298 2.60 36.05 -26.81
C ARG A 298 1.77 37.26 -26.40
N GLN A 299 1.21 37.26 -25.19
CA GLN A 299 0.42 38.41 -24.74
C GLN A 299 1.27 39.57 -24.27
N LEU A 300 2.47 39.33 -23.75
CA LEU A 300 3.43 40.38 -23.39
C LEU A 300 3.77 41.23 -24.61
N VAL A 301 4.12 40.59 -25.73
CA VAL A 301 4.42 41.27 -27.02
C VAL A 301 3.23 42.11 -27.50
N ARG A 302 2.00 41.62 -27.31
CA ARG A 302 0.78 42.33 -27.74
C ARG A 302 0.38 43.48 -26.81
N SER A 303 0.74 43.40 -25.54
CA SER A 303 0.23 44.31 -24.51
C SER A 303 1.22 45.43 -24.16
N LEU A 304 2.52 45.25 -24.42
CA LEU A 304 3.57 46.22 -24.12
C LEU A 304 4.31 46.66 -25.40
N PRO A 305 4.23 47.95 -25.79
CA PRO A 305 5.00 48.49 -26.91
C PRO A 305 6.51 48.36 -26.63
N GLY A 306 7.29 47.86 -27.60
CA GLY A 306 8.76 47.76 -27.53
C GLY A 306 9.34 46.38 -27.20
N PHE A 307 8.51 45.33 -27.05
CA PHE A 307 8.95 43.94 -26.82
C PHE A 307 8.93 43.06 -28.09
N GLU A 308 8.89 43.67 -29.27
CA GLU A 308 8.69 43.01 -30.58
C GLU A 308 9.83 42.07 -31.02
N ASN A 309 10.99 42.07 -30.33
CA ASN A 309 12.22 41.38 -30.76
C ASN A 309 12.72 40.27 -29.81
N LEU A 310 11.88 39.72 -28.94
CA LEU A 310 12.23 38.59 -28.08
C LEU A 310 11.61 37.29 -28.63
N GLU A 311 12.21 36.78 -29.71
CA GLU A 311 12.08 35.37 -30.15
C GLU A 311 13.02 34.45 -29.37
#